data_AF-A0A2G4FBL3-F1
#
_entry.id   AF-A0A2G4FBL3-F1
#
_cell.length_a   1.000
_cell.length_b   1.000
_cell.length_c   1.000
_cell.angle_alpha   90.00
_cell.angle_beta   90.00
_cell.angle_gamma   90.00
#
_symmetry.space_group_name_H-M   'P 1'
#
loop_
_entity.id
_entity.type
_entity.pdbx_description
1 polymer ?
#
loop_
_entity_poly.entity_id
_entity_poly.type
_entity_poly.pdbx_seq_one_letter_code
_entity_poly.pdbx_strand_id
1 'polypeptide(L)'
;MSEEAPKTPKARKPKAAAPDAAAPVAAPVTDVTAATGAAPAAAPERKEITAKELLGEEIGEIKVRRAKGSKNITVGIVHVLATFNNTKVTITDANGNVISWGSAGRHQFRGSRKSTAYAAQVVCQEAAKLAMAHGLKDVSVRVKGPGMGRDSAIRALQLLGLNVSSIVDTTPIPHNGCRPPKRRRV
;
A
#
# COMPACT_ATOMS: atom_id res chain seq x y z
N MET A 1 29.13 -41.49 42.28
CA MET A 1 27.97 -40.89 41.60
C MET A 1 28.47 -40.22 40.33
N SER A 2 28.42 -41.00 39.26
CA SER A 2 28.46 -40.70 37.82
C SER A 2 29.44 -39.67 37.23
N GLU A 3 30.26 -40.24 36.36
CA GLU A 3 31.29 -39.72 35.45
C GLU A 3 30.69 -39.05 34.19
N GLU A 4 31.51 -38.24 33.52
CA GLU A 4 31.64 -38.07 32.05
C GLU A 4 31.72 -36.59 31.59
N ALA A 5 32.80 -36.28 30.88
CA ALA A 5 33.16 -34.95 30.36
C ALA A 5 32.79 -34.79 28.85
N PRO A 6 33.34 -33.83 28.08
CA PRO A 6 32.71 -32.57 27.66
C PRO A 6 32.44 -32.48 26.14
N LYS A 7 31.61 -31.53 25.66
CA LYS A 7 31.57 -31.13 24.23
C LYS A 7 31.37 -29.63 23.99
N THR A 8 32.38 -29.02 23.37
CA THR A 8 32.48 -27.66 22.82
C THR A 8 31.71 -27.51 21.48
N PRO A 9 31.29 -26.28 21.10
CA PRO A 9 30.42 -26.03 19.95
C PRO A 9 31.20 -26.00 18.62
N LYS A 10 30.63 -26.64 17.60
CA LYS A 10 31.25 -26.78 16.26
C LYS A 10 30.75 -25.68 15.32
N ALA A 11 31.68 -24.86 14.84
CA ALA A 11 31.51 -23.93 13.72
C ALA A 11 31.25 -24.67 12.40
N ARG A 12 30.35 -24.15 11.57
CA ARG A 12 30.06 -24.69 10.22
C ARG A 12 30.60 -23.72 9.17
N LYS A 13 31.63 -24.17 8.44
CA LYS A 13 32.27 -23.52 7.28
C LYS A 13 31.50 -23.85 5.97
N PRO A 14 31.81 -23.19 4.84
CA PRO A 14 30.85 -22.74 3.83
C PRO A 14 30.69 -23.72 2.65
N LYS A 15 29.62 -23.58 1.86
CA LYS A 15 29.45 -24.30 0.59
C LYS A 15 29.65 -23.33 -0.59
N ALA A 16 30.32 -23.86 -1.61
CA ALA A 16 31.02 -23.21 -2.70
C ALA A 16 30.18 -22.50 -3.78
N ALA A 17 30.83 -21.53 -4.43
CA ALA A 17 30.68 -21.02 -5.81
C ALA A 17 30.79 -22.17 -6.84
N ALA A 18 30.46 -22.11 -8.13
CA ALA A 18 30.00 -21.16 -9.18
C ALA A 18 29.52 -22.10 -10.37
N PRO A 19 29.05 -21.68 -11.56
CA PRO A 19 29.37 -20.44 -12.27
C PRO A 19 28.25 -19.76 -13.09
N ASP A 20 28.62 -18.56 -13.51
CA ASP A 20 28.06 -17.71 -14.56
C ASP A 20 27.78 -18.41 -15.89
N ALA A 21 26.71 -17.96 -16.55
CA ALA A 21 26.59 -17.98 -18.01
C ALA A 21 26.14 -16.59 -18.47
N ALA A 22 27.07 -15.89 -19.12
CA ALA A 22 26.85 -14.64 -19.83
C ALA A 22 26.18 -14.90 -21.20
N ALA A 23 25.24 -14.02 -21.55
CA ALA A 23 24.89 -13.42 -22.86
C ALA A 23 24.92 -14.29 -24.16
N PRO A 24 23.99 -14.08 -25.12
CA PRO A 24 24.04 -12.85 -25.91
C PRO A 24 22.71 -12.20 -26.32
N VAL A 25 22.87 -10.90 -26.59
CA VAL A 25 22.11 -9.99 -27.45
C VAL A 25 21.76 -10.58 -28.83
N ALA A 26 20.54 -10.28 -29.33
CA ALA A 26 20.30 -9.77 -30.70
C ALA A 26 18.80 -9.49 -30.93
N ALA A 27 18.48 -8.25 -31.29
CA ALA A 27 17.26 -7.92 -32.02
C ALA A 27 17.30 -8.55 -33.42
N PRO A 28 16.15 -8.67 -34.10
CA PRO A 28 16.07 -7.92 -35.36
C PRO A 28 14.73 -7.25 -35.58
N VAL A 29 14.83 -6.06 -36.17
CA VAL A 29 13.82 -5.39 -36.99
C VAL A 29 14.04 -5.78 -38.47
N THR A 30 13.01 -5.57 -39.30
CA THR A 30 12.93 -5.70 -40.78
C THR A 30 12.72 -7.14 -41.30
N ASP A 31 11.86 -7.46 -42.29
CA ASP A 31 11.07 -6.66 -43.23
C ASP A 31 9.92 -7.49 -43.85
N VAL A 32 9.02 -6.75 -44.49
CA VAL A 32 7.85 -7.07 -45.35
C VAL A 32 7.96 -8.32 -46.23
N THR A 33 6.90 -9.15 -46.29
CA THR A 33 6.30 -9.64 -47.56
C THR A 33 4.92 -10.28 -47.39
N ALA A 34 3.98 -9.86 -48.24
CA ALA A 34 2.64 -10.42 -48.39
C ALA A 34 2.63 -11.52 -49.45
N ALA A 35 1.91 -12.63 -49.20
CA ALA A 35 1.32 -13.50 -50.22
C ALA A 35 0.28 -14.47 -49.62
N THR A 36 -0.98 -14.15 -49.86
CA THR A 36 -2.10 -14.98 -50.35
C THR A 36 -2.06 -16.52 -50.20
N GLY A 37 -3.14 -17.11 -49.67
CA GLY A 37 -3.66 -18.40 -50.16
C GLY A 37 -4.26 -19.39 -49.15
N ALA A 38 -5.59 -19.60 -49.29
CA ALA A 38 -6.37 -20.82 -49.02
C ALA A 38 -6.79 -21.21 -47.57
N ALA A 39 -8.07 -21.56 -47.48
CA ALA A 39 -8.89 -21.90 -46.31
C ALA A 39 -8.90 -23.43 -45.99
N PRO A 40 -9.83 -23.96 -45.17
CA PRO A 40 -9.81 -24.01 -43.71
C PRO A 40 -9.75 -25.47 -43.18
N ALA A 41 -9.32 -25.68 -41.93
CA ALA A 41 -9.43 -26.98 -41.26
C ALA A 41 -9.85 -26.81 -39.79
N ALA A 42 -10.69 -27.75 -39.35
CA ALA A 42 -11.56 -27.75 -38.19
C ALA A 42 -10.89 -27.62 -36.80
N ALA A 43 -11.70 -27.16 -35.84
CA ALA A 43 -11.43 -26.91 -34.43
C ALA A 43 -11.00 -28.13 -33.60
N PRO A 44 -10.46 -27.90 -32.39
CA PRO A 44 -11.28 -28.22 -31.22
C PRO A 44 -11.39 -27.06 -30.21
N GLU A 45 -12.62 -26.91 -29.71
CA GLU A 45 -13.12 -25.84 -28.85
C GLU A 45 -12.33 -25.71 -27.54
N ARG A 46 -11.67 -24.56 -27.35
CA ARG A 46 -11.33 -24.09 -26.01
C ARG A 46 -12.62 -23.62 -25.38
N LYS A 47 -13.06 -24.32 -24.33
CA LYS A 47 -14.09 -23.85 -23.41
C LYS A 47 -13.78 -22.40 -23.05
N GLU A 48 -14.57 -21.48 -23.58
CA GLU A 48 -14.50 -20.07 -23.26
C GLU A 48 -14.89 -19.92 -21.78
N ILE A 49 -13.89 -19.77 -20.92
CA ILE A 49 -14.09 -19.32 -19.55
C ILE A 49 -14.65 -17.90 -19.68
N THR A 50 -15.96 -17.81 -19.54
CA THR A 50 -16.73 -16.62 -19.85
C THR A 50 -16.36 -15.54 -18.83
N ALA A 51 -16.17 -14.30 -19.29
CA ALA A 51 -15.77 -13.14 -18.47
C ALA A 51 -16.65 -12.88 -17.22
N LYS A 52 -17.79 -13.58 -17.13
CA LYS A 52 -18.73 -13.54 -16.00
C LYS A 52 -18.25 -14.34 -14.78
N GLU A 53 -17.46 -15.40 -14.94
CA GLU A 53 -16.93 -16.17 -13.80
C GLU A 53 -15.71 -15.49 -13.15
N LEU A 54 -14.91 -14.75 -13.91
CA LEU A 54 -13.79 -13.95 -13.38
C LEU A 54 -14.23 -12.63 -12.73
N LEU A 55 -15.41 -12.11 -13.12
CA LEU A 55 -16.00 -10.89 -12.54
C LEU A 55 -17.05 -11.19 -11.46
N GLY A 56 -17.40 -12.47 -11.27
CA GLY A 56 -18.36 -12.96 -10.27
C GLY A 56 -17.73 -13.29 -8.91
N GLU A 57 -16.40 -13.18 -8.78
CA GLU A 57 -15.79 -12.93 -7.48
C GLU A 57 -16.09 -11.48 -7.09
N GLU A 58 -17.35 -11.28 -6.71
CA GLU A 58 -17.81 -10.12 -5.95
C GLU A 58 -16.69 -9.72 -5.00
N ILE A 59 -16.27 -8.45 -5.07
CA ILE A 59 -15.43 -7.82 -4.04
C ILE A 59 -16.20 -8.05 -2.74
N GLY A 60 -15.84 -9.12 -2.03
CA GLY A 60 -16.62 -9.63 -0.93
C GLY A 60 -16.92 -8.48 0.00
N GLU A 61 -18.21 -8.26 0.28
CA GLU A 61 -18.65 -7.22 1.19
C GLU A 61 -17.69 -7.19 2.37
N ILE A 62 -17.01 -6.06 2.57
CA ILE A 62 -16.06 -5.92 3.66
C ILE A 62 -16.89 -6.10 4.93
N LYS A 63 -16.84 -7.31 5.51
CA LYS A 63 -17.65 -7.66 6.68
C LYS A 63 -17.04 -6.97 7.90
N VAL A 64 -17.39 -5.71 8.08
CA VAL A 64 -16.95 -4.88 9.19
C VAL A 64 -17.62 -5.40 10.46
N ARG A 65 -16.86 -6.14 11.28
CA ARG A 65 -17.30 -6.51 12.63
C ARG A 65 -17.30 -5.27 13.51
N ARG A 66 -18.45 -4.92 14.07
CA ARG A 66 -18.55 -3.78 15.02
C ARG A 66 -17.69 -4.04 16.25
N ALA A 67 -16.94 -3.02 16.65
CA ALA A 67 -16.12 -3.08 17.85
C ALA A 67 -16.99 -3.01 19.12
N LYS A 68 -16.61 -3.75 20.17
CA LYS A 68 -17.25 -3.69 21.49
C LYS A 68 -17.00 -2.30 22.09
N GLY A 69 -18.07 -1.53 22.34
CA GLY A 69 -17.97 -0.11 22.74
C GLY A 69 -17.91 0.86 21.56
N SER A 70 -18.62 0.58 20.46
CA SER A 70 -18.71 1.48 19.31
C SER A 70 -19.34 2.82 19.70
N LYS A 71 -18.70 3.92 19.27
CA LYS A 71 -19.17 5.29 19.51
C LYS A 71 -20.15 5.77 18.42
N ASN A 72 -20.43 4.94 17.41
CA ASN A 72 -21.39 5.17 16.33
C ASN A 72 -21.25 6.55 15.64
N ILE A 73 -20.01 6.96 15.34
CA ILE A 73 -19.76 8.21 14.62
C ILE A 73 -19.93 7.97 13.13
N THR A 74 -20.86 8.68 12.50
CA THR A 74 -21.15 8.56 11.07
C THR A 74 -20.25 9.42 10.19
N VAL A 75 -19.91 10.63 10.65
CA VAL A 75 -19.11 11.63 9.94
C VAL A 75 -17.79 11.87 10.67
N GLY A 76 -16.68 11.80 9.94
CA GLY A 76 -15.34 11.99 10.49
C GLY A 76 -14.43 12.84 9.62
N ILE A 77 -13.24 13.11 10.16
CA ILE A 77 -12.15 13.79 9.47
C ILE A 77 -10.94 12.84 9.43
N VAL A 78 -10.38 12.60 8.25
CA VAL A 78 -9.10 11.89 8.12
C VAL A 78 -8.00 12.92 7.94
N HIS A 79 -7.07 12.94 8.89
CA HIS A 79 -5.83 13.68 8.80
C HIS A 79 -4.73 12.79 8.22
N VAL A 80 -4.25 13.13 7.02
CA VAL A 80 -3.13 12.46 6.36
C VAL A 80 -1.90 13.34 6.46
N LEU A 81 -0.89 12.90 7.20
CA LEU A 81 0.41 13.57 7.29
C LEU A 81 1.41 12.85 6.38
N ALA A 82 1.61 13.40 5.19
CA ALA A 82 2.50 12.89 4.16
C ALA A 82 3.84 13.67 4.17
N THR A 83 4.81 13.17 4.95
CA THR A 83 6.19 13.67 4.89
C THR A 83 7.02 12.92 3.85
N PHE A 84 8.22 13.41 3.56
CA PHE A 84 9.16 12.74 2.66
C PHE A 84 9.62 11.35 3.15
N ASN A 85 9.59 11.09 4.46
CA ASN A 85 10.18 9.88 5.06
C ASN A 85 9.16 8.95 5.74
N ASN A 86 7.92 9.40 5.86
CA ASN A 86 6.87 8.69 6.59
C ASN A 86 5.48 9.21 6.23
N THR A 87 4.50 8.32 6.31
CA THR A 87 3.07 8.60 6.20
C THR A 87 2.38 8.23 7.50
N LYS A 88 1.61 9.17 8.05
CA LYS A 88 0.78 8.95 9.24
C LYS A 88 -0.66 9.29 8.91
N VAL A 89 -1.57 8.45 9.38
CA VAL A 89 -3.01 8.61 9.15
C VAL A 89 -3.68 8.64 10.51
N THR A 90 -4.54 9.61 10.74
CA THR A 90 -5.29 9.77 11.97
C THR A 90 -6.72 10.08 11.62
N ILE A 91 -7.66 9.29 12.13
CA ILE A 91 -9.08 9.43 11.87
C ILE A 91 -9.72 9.94 13.15
N THR A 92 -10.42 11.06 13.04
CA THR A 92 -11.05 11.75 14.16
C THR A 92 -12.53 12.00 13.89
N ASP A 93 -13.25 12.27 14.98
CA ASP A 93 -14.59 12.85 14.92
C ASP A 93 -14.52 14.32 14.45
N ALA A 94 -15.67 14.91 14.15
CA ALA A 94 -15.78 16.36 13.89
C ALA A 94 -15.27 17.22 15.07
N ASN A 95 -15.39 16.70 16.30
CA ASN A 95 -14.95 17.36 17.53
C ASN A 95 -13.45 17.16 17.83
N GLY A 96 -12.72 16.43 16.97
CA GLY A 96 -11.27 16.21 17.13
C GLY A 96 -10.88 15.02 18.02
N ASN A 97 -11.84 14.24 18.53
CA ASN A 97 -11.55 13.01 19.25
C ASN A 97 -10.99 11.95 18.29
N VAL A 98 -9.85 11.34 18.63
CA VAL A 98 -9.23 10.30 17.80
C VAL A 98 -9.97 8.98 17.96
N ILE A 99 -10.38 8.40 16.83
CA ILE A 99 -10.99 7.07 16.75
C ILE A 99 -9.91 6.03 16.51
N SER A 100 -9.14 6.23 15.43
CA SER A 100 -8.08 5.33 15.02
C SER A 100 -6.89 6.11 14.45
N TRP A 101 -5.71 5.51 14.53
CA TRP A 101 -4.50 6.07 13.94
C TRP A 101 -3.56 4.96 13.49
N GLY A 102 -2.75 5.27 12.49
CA GLY A 102 -1.77 4.38 11.91
C GLY A 102 -0.58 5.14 11.38
N SER A 103 0.56 4.47 11.25
CA SER A 103 1.73 5.02 10.57
C SER A 103 2.50 3.91 9.89
N ALA A 104 3.29 4.22 8.85
CA ALA A 104 4.08 3.21 8.16
C ALA A 104 5.01 2.44 9.12
N GLY A 105 5.53 3.11 10.15
CA GLY A 105 6.33 2.46 11.20
C GLY A 105 5.56 1.44 12.05
N ARG A 106 4.28 1.71 12.35
CA ARG A 106 3.40 0.77 13.08
C ARG A 106 3.10 -0.48 12.27
N HIS A 107 3.03 -0.35 10.94
CA HIS A 107 2.84 -1.45 9.98
C HIS A 107 4.14 -2.15 9.57
N GLN A 108 5.17 -2.09 10.42
CA GLN A 108 6.44 -2.78 10.20
C GLN A 108 7.22 -2.38 8.94
N PHE A 109 6.86 -1.28 8.26
CA PHE A 109 7.73 -0.71 7.24
C PHE A 109 8.94 -0.07 7.93
N ARG A 110 10.14 -0.37 7.42
CA ARG A 110 11.43 0.08 7.96
C ARG A 110 12.26 0.77 6.86
N GLY A 111 13.16 1.65 7.29
CA GLY A 111 14.05 2.40 6.39
C GLY A 111 13.30 3.23 5.33
N SER A 112 13.81 3.21 4.10
CA SER A 112 13.27 3.91 2.93
C SER A 112 11.85 3.48 2.56
N ARG A 113 11.44 2.25 2.90
CA ARG A 113 10.11 1.72 2.52
C ARG A 113 8.94 2.44 3.19
N LYS A 114 9.20 3.24 4.24
CA LYS A 114 8.17 3.96 5.02
C LYS A 114 7.47 5.09 4.26
N SER A 115 8.11 5.69 3.26
CA SER A 115 7.51 6.80 2.50
C SER A 115 6.82 6.37 1.21
N THR A 116 6.84 5.07 0.89
CA THR A 116 6.28 4.56 -0.37
C THR A 116 4.76 4.67 -0.45
N ALA A 117 4.24 4.76 -1.68
CA ALA A 117 2.81 4.75 -1.99
C ALA A 117 2.10 3.52 -1.42
N TYR A 118 2.73 2.34 -1.55
CA TYR A 118 2.19 1.09 -1.01
C TYR A 118 2.07 1.10 0.51
N ALA A 119 3.08 1.62 1.22
CA ALA A 119 3.00 1.77 2.67
C ALA A 119 1.83 2.68 3.08
N ALA A 120 1.58 3.77 2.34
CA ALA A 120 0.44 4.65 2.60
C ALA A 120 -0.90 3.93 2.45
N GLN A 121 -1.05 3.10 1.41
CA GLN A 121 -2.27 2.31 1.18
C GLN A 121 -2.56 1.37 2.34
N VAL A 122 -1.56 0.58 2.75
CA VAL A 122 -1.70 -0.40 3.85
C VAL A 122 -2.06 0.30 5.17
N VAL A 123 -1.41 1.43 5.46
CA VAL A 123 -1.67 2.22 6.68
C VAL A 123 -3.09 2.79 6.69
N CYS A 124 -3.55 3.35 5.56
CA CYS A 124 -4.92 3.84 5.42
C CYS A 124 -5.93 2.70 5.59
N GLN A 125 -5.66 1.54 4.97
CA GLN A 125 -6.54 0.38 5.05
C GLN A 125 -6.79 -0.09 6.47
N GLU A 126 -5.73 -0.23 7.27
CA GLU A 126 -5.92 -0.65 8.65
C GLU A 126 -6.64 0.41 9.50
N ALA A 127 -6.21 1.68 9.40
CA ALA A 127 -6.82 2.76 10.17
C ALA A 127 -8.31 2.89 9.85
N ALA A 128 -8.67 2.78 8.57
CA ALA A 128 -10.05 2.84 8.09
C ALA A 128 -10.87 1.61 8.51
N LYS A 129 -10.33 0.38 8.50
CA LYS A 129 -11.04 -0.81 9.01
C LYS A 129 -11.43 -0.65 10.48
N LEU A 130 -10.51 -0.15 11.30
CA LEU A 130 -10.79 0.15 12.71
C LEU A 130 -11.86 1.24 12.85
N ALA A 131 -11.77 2.30 12.06
CA ALA A 131 -12.75 3.38 12.04
C ALA A 131 -14.15 2.93 11.59
N MET A 132 -14.25 2.09 10.56
CA MET A 132 -15.52 1.52 10.08
C MET A 132 -16.17 0.65 11.16
N ALA A 133 -15.37 -0.06 11.98
CA ALA A 133 -15.89 -0.82 13.12
C ALA A 133 -16.59 0.05 14.19
N HIS A 134 -16.30 1.35 14.21
CA HIS A 134 -16.96 2.36 15.06
C HIS A 134 -18.11 3.09 14.38
N GLY A 135 -18.44 2.77 13.11
CA GLY A 135 -19.62 3.27 12.40
C GLY A 135 -19.36 4.38 11.38
N LEU A 136 -18.10 4.70 11.07
CA LEU A 136 -17.76 5.75 10.10
C LEU A 136 -18.18 5.38 8.68
N LYS A 137 -18.78 6.36 7.99
CA LYS A 137 -19.26 6.23 6.61
C LYS A 137 -18.73 7.37 5.74
N ASP A 138 -18.92 8.61 6.19
CA ASP A 138 -18.57 9.80 5.45
C ASP A 138 -17.34 10.47 6.07
N VAL A 139 -16.40 10.90 5.23
CA VAL A 139 -15.13 11.45 5.68
C VAL A 139 -14.69 12.66 4.88
N SER A 140 -14.32 13.73 5.59
CA SER A 140 -13.54 14.85 5.05
C SER A 140 -12.05 14.56 5.19
N VAL A 141 -11.29 14.61 4.10
CA VAL A 141 -9.85 14.32 4.12
C VAL A 141 -9.06 15.62 4.16
N ARG A 142 -8.24 15.78 5.20
CA ARG A 142 -7.28 16.87 5.36
C ARG A 142 -5.86 16.34 5.16
N VAL A 143 -5.21 16.74 4.08
CA VAL A 143 -3.84 16.30 3.77
C VAL A 143 -2.86 17.37 4.22
N LYS A 144 -1.75 16.97 4.82
CA LYS A 144 -0.63 17.82 5.20
C LYS A 144 0.68 17.23 4.70
N GLY A 145 1.38 17.99 3.88
CA GLY A 145 2.71 17.69 3.36
C GLY A 145 2.72 17.22 1.90
N PRO A 146 3.89 17.30 1.22
CA PRO A 146 4.04 16.96 -0.19
C PRO A 146 4.47 15.49 -0.44
N GLY A 147 4.51 14.64 0.59
CA GLY A 147 5.05 13.28 0.48
C GLY A 147 4.29 12.39 -0.52
N MET A 148 5.00 11.39 -1.07
CA MET A 148 4.50 10.44 -2.09
C MET A 148 3.24 9.66 -1.67
N GLY A 149 2.96 9.53 -0.37
CA GLY A 149 1.77 8.85 0.13
C GLY A 149 0.48 9.67 0.11
N ARG A 150 0.50 10.91 -0.37
CA ARG A 150 -0.66 11.82 -0.38
C ARG A 150 -1.84 11.24 -1.17
N ASP A 151 -1.66 11.01 -2.47
CA ASP A 151 -2.76 10.54 -3.33
C ASP A 151 -3.11 9.08 -3.08
N SER A 152 -2.09 8.27 -2.75
CA SER A 152 -2.26 6.86 -2.42
C SER A 152 -3.15 6.67 -1.19
N ALA A 153 -3.05 7.55 -0.20
CA ALA A 153 -3.90 7.53 0.98
C ALA A 153 -5.37 7.80 0.65
N ILE A 154 -5.65 8.80 -0.20
CA ILE A 154 -7.01 9.16 -0.60
C ILE A 154 -7.66 8.03 -1.39
N ARG A 155 -6.94 7.47 -2.37
CA ARG A 155 -7.43 6.33 -3.16
C ARG A 155 -7.70 5.10 -2.30
N ALA A 156 -6.85 4.83 -1.30
CA ALA A 156 -7.05 3.70 -0.39
C ALA A 156 -8.34 3.85 0.44
N LEU A 157 -8.69 5.06 0.88
CA LEU A 157 -9.94 5.32 1.61
C LEU A 157 -11.17 5.07 0.72
N GLN A 158 -11.13 5.50 -0.53
CA GLN A 158 -12.20 5.27 -1.50
C GLN A 158 -12.38 3.78 -1.79
N LEU A 159 -11.28 3.03 -1.98
CA LEU A 159 -11.30 1.58 -2.22
C LEU A 159 -11.93 0.77 -1.07
N LEU A 160 -11.92 1.29 0.16
CA LEU A 160 -12.49 0.63 1.33
C LEU A 160 -13.99 0.91 1.50
N GLY A 161 -14.59 1.75 0.65
CA GLY A 161 -16.01 2.10 0.72
C GLY A 161 -16.33 3.24 1.69
N LEU A 162 -15.35 4.06 2.07
CA LEU A 162 -15.62 5.32 2.76
C LEU A 162 -15.96 6.41 1.75
N ASN A 163 -17.05 7.14 1.99
CA ASN A 163 -17.46 8.25 1.15
C ASN A 163 -16.59 9.48 1.45
N VAL A 164 -15.76 9.88 0.49
CA VAL A 164 -14.93 11.08 0.63
C VAL A 164 -15.74 12.31 0.23
N SER A 165 -16.11 13.15 1.19
CA SER A 165 -16.95 14.33 0.96
C SER A 165 -16.17 15.54 0.46
N SER A 166 -14.96 15.75 0.98
CA SER A 166 -14.11 16.89 0.66
C SER A 166 -12.64 16.52 0.83
N ILE A 167 -11.79 17.10 -0.01
CA ILE A 167 -10.34 16.97 0.07
C ILE A 167 -9.77 18.37 0.27
N VAL A 168 -9.16 18.61 1.42
CA VAL A 168 -8.58 19.90 1.78
C VAL A 168 -7.08 19.75 2.02
N ASP A 169 -6.28 20.60 1.38
CA ASP A 169 -4.86 20.70 1.69
C ASP A 169 -4.65 21.66 2.87
N THR A 170 -3.97 21.16 3.90
CA THR A 170 -3.61 21.90 5.12
C THR A 170 -2.09 22.00 5.27
N THR A 171 -1.35 21.94 4.16
CA THR A 171 0.08 22.22 4.11
C THR A 171 0.37 23.64 4.63
N PRO A 172 1.17 23.78 5.71
CA PRO A 172 1.50 25.10 6.22
C PRO A 172 2.49 25.79 5.28
N ILE A 173 2.07 26.91 4.69
CA ILE A 173 2.92 27.79 3.90
C ILE A 173 3.32 28.97 4.81
N PRO A 174 4.58 29.08 5.26
CA PRO A 174 5.00 30.15 6.15
C PRO A 174 5.18 31.46 5.37
N HIS A 175 4.66 32.57 5.91
CA HIS A 175 4.92 33.92 5.39
C HIS A 175 6.24 34.46 5.94
N ASN A 176 7.37 34.01 5.38
CA ASN A 176 8.73 34.45 5.77
C ASN A 176 9.00 34.42 7.30
N GLY A 177 8.53 33.37 7.99
CA GLY A 177 8.72 33.18 9.43
C GLY A 177 10.13 32.72 9.79
N CYS A 178 10.27 31.48 10.28
CA CYS A 178 11.57 30.95 10.68
C CYS A 178 12.50 30.72 9.48
N ARG A 179 13.80 31.03 9.65
CA ARG A 179 14.83 30.73 8.65
C ARG A 179 14.95 29.22 8.41
N PRO A 180 14.82 28.72 7.16
CA PRO A 180 15.03 27.31 6.85
C PRO A 180 16.45 26.84 7.20
N PRO A 181 16.64 25.57 7.58
CA PRO A 181 17.97 25.03 7.86
C PRO A 181 18.86 25.13 6.63
N LYS A 182 20.18 25.26 6.86
CA LYS A 182 21.19 25.33 5.79
C LYS A 182 21.00 24.18 4.80
N ARG A 183 20.96 24.50 3.50
CA ARG A 183 20.86 23.50 2.43
C ARG A 183 21.96 22.46 2.59
N ARG A 184 21.57 21.18 2.59
CA ARG A 184 22.50 20.06 2.73
C ARG A 184 23.43 20.00 1.51
N ARG A 185 24.69 19.65 1.76
CA ARG A 185 25.70 19.33 0.75
C ARG A 185 25.80 17.82 0.70
N VAL A 186 25.00 17.20 -0.17
CA VAL A 186 25.00 15.76 -0.40
C VAL A 186 25.28 15.55 -1.88
#